data_AF-A0A133Y0I6-F1
#
_entry.id   AF-A0A133Y0I6-F1
#
_cell.length_a   1.000
_cell.length_b   1.000
_cell.length_c   1.000
_cell.angle_alpha   90.00
_cell.angle_beta   90.00
_cell.angle_gamma   90.00
#
_symmetry.space_group_name_H-M   'P 1'
#
loop_
_entity.id
_entity.type
_entity.pdbx_description
1 polymer ?
#
loop_
_entity_poly.entity_id
_entity_poly.type
_entity_poly.pdbx_seq_one_letter_code
_entity_poly.pdbx_strand_id
1 'polypeptide(L)' 'MLNKLIRQYILKGTSFKDIDDKQIRNVRMLLNNRPGKSLDFKSPNEVFALLLSYRCT' A
#
# COMPACT_ATOMS: atom_id res chain seq x y z
N MET A 1 -8.25 7.66 5.13
CA MET A 1 -8.68 8.08 3.78
C MET A 1 -7.74 7.48 2.73
N LEU A 2 -8.04 6.26 2.27
CA LEU A 2 -7.24 5.44 1.34
C LEU A 2 -6.78 6.20 0.08
N ASN A 3 -7.62 7.10 -0.42
CA ASN A 3 -7.37 7.90 -1.62
C ASN A 3 -6.14 8.83 -1.52
N LYS A 4 -5.82 9.32 -0.32
CA LYS A 4 -4.63 10.17 -0.09
C LYS A 4 -3.33 9.38 -0.15
N LEU A 5 -3.38 8.07 0.15
CA LEU A 5 -2.21 7.19 0.07
C LEU A 5 -1.90 6.82 -1.37
N ILE A 6 -2.92 6.47 -2.15
CA ILE A 6 -2.78 6.13 -3.58
C ILE A 6 -2.22 7.34 -4.36
N ARG A 7 -2.74 8.55 -4.10
CA ARG A 7 -2.30 9.78 -4.78
C ARG A 7 -0.82 10.13 -4.56
N GLN A 8 -0.17 9.64 -3.50
CA GLN A 8 1.28 9.88 -3.27
C GLN A 8 2.17 9.21 -4.32
N TYR A 9 1.66 8.18 -4.99
CA TYR A 9 2.41 7.39 -5.97
C TYR A 9 2.06 7.73 -7.42
N ILE A 10 1.18 8.72 -7.64
CA ILE A 10 0.71 9.14 -8.95
C ILE A 10 1.14 10.58 -9.18
N LEU A 11 1.61 10.89 -10.39
CA LEU A 11 2.01 12.23 -10.77
C LEU A 11 0.85 13.23 -10.57
N LYS A 12 1.18 14.43 -10.11
CA LYS A 12 0.18 15.50 -9.95
C LYS A 12 -0.36 15.88 -11.34
N GLY A 13 -1.65 16.16 -11.43
CA GLY A 13 -2.32 16.44 -12.71
C GLY A 13 -2.76 15.21 -13.51
N THR A 14 -2.29 14.00 -13.20
CA THR A 14 -2.72 12.77 -13.88
C THR A 14 -4.11 12.33 -13.41
N SER A 15 -5.00 12.00 -14.35
CA SER A 15 -6.29 11.38 -14.05
C SER A 15 -6.10 9.92 -13.67
N PHE A 16 -6.90 9.39 -12.75
CA PHE A 16 -6.89 7.96 -12.44
C PHE A 16 -7.29 7.08 -13.64
N LYS A 17 -7.99 7.65 -14.63
CA LYS A 17 -8.37 6.96 -15.87
C LYS A 17 -7.18 6.69 -16.79
N ASP A 18 -6.11 7.47 -16.63
CA ASP A 18 -4.91 7.39 -17.49
C ASP A 18 -3.84 6.48 -16.89
N ILE A 19 -4.17 5.77 -15.81
CA ILE A 19 -3.25 4.88 -15.10
C ILE A 19 -3.44 3.46 -15.63
N ASP A 20 -2.36 2.85 -16.08
CA ASP A 20 -2.39 1.47 -16.54
C ASP A 20 -2.39 0.46 -15.37
N ASP A 21 -2.79 -0.78 -15.65
CA ASP A 21 -2.84 -1.84 -14.64
C ASP A 21 -1.48 -2.16 -14.02
N LYS A 22 -0.38 -1.95 -14.77
CA LYS A 22 0.97 -2.18 -14.28
C LYS A 22 1.34 -1.14 -13.23
N GLN A 23 0.99 0.12 -13.44
CA GLN A 23 1.12 1.21 -12.49
C GLN A 23 0.24 0.95 -11.26
N ILE A 24 -1.02 0.53 -11.44
CA ILE A 24 -1.88 0.15 -10.31
C ILE A 24 -1.23 -0.95 -9.47
N ARG A 25 -0.66 -1.98 -10.11
CA ARG A 25 0.02 -3.08 -9.43
C ARG A 25 1.29 -2.62 -8.70
N ASN A 26 2.04 -1.71 -9.30
CA ASN A 26 3.20 -1.09 -8.66
C ASN A 26 2.79 -0.25 -7.44
N VAL A 27 1.76 0.59 -7.55
CA VAL A 27 1.23 1.38 -6.43
C VAL A 27 0.78 0.47 -5.30
N ARG A 28 0.05 -0.61 -5.60
CA ARG A 28 -0.39 -1.59 -4.60
C ARG A 28 0.80 -2.23 -3.88
N MET A 29 1.81 -2.66 -4.64
CA MET A 29 3.01 -3.29 -4.09
C MET A 29 3.78 -2.32 -3.19
N LEU A 30 4.03 -1.09 -3.65
CA LEU A 30 4.71 -0.07 -2.88
C LEU A 30 3.93 0.33 -1.62
N LEU A 31 2.61 0.49 -1.74
CA LEU A 31 1.76 0.90 -0.61
C LEU A 31 1.73 -0.17 0.47
N ASN A 32 1.53 -1.43 0.09
CA ASN A 32 1.38 -2.53 1.05
C ASN A 32 2.73 -2.97 1.67
N ASN A 33 3.84 -2.67 1.01
CA ASN A 33 5.21 -2.90 1.53
C ASN A 33 5.83 -1.64 2.16
N ARG A 34 5.10 -0.52 2.26
CA ARG A 34 5.63 0.71 2.83
C ARG A 34 5.74 0.58 4.36
N PRO A 35 6.95 0.73 4.95
CA PRO A 35 7.09 0.79 6.40
C PRO A 35 6.44 2.06 6.95
N GLY A 36 5.56 1.89 7.94
CA GLY A 36 4.84 2.98 8.60
C GLY A 36 5.33 3.20 10.01
N LYS A 37 5.61 4.46 10.41
CA LYS A 37 6.00 4.80 11.79
C LYS A 37 4.94 4.35 12.82
N SER A 38 3.66 4.40 12.46
CA SER A 38 2.56 3.93 13.30
C SER A 38 2.47 2.41 13.45
N LEU A 39 3.23 1.66 12.66
CA LEU A 39 3.29 0.20 12.67
C LEU A 39 4.66 -0.29 13.18
N ASP A 40 5.35 0.50 14.02
CA ASP A 40 6.73 0.24 14.45
C ASP A 40 7.68 -0.01 13.28
N PHE A 41 7.54 0.80 12.24
CA PHE A 41 8.29 0.69 10.98
C PHE A 41 8.06 -0.62 10.21
N LYS A 42 7.03 -1.40 10.56
CA LYS A 42 6.56 -2.52 9.74
C LYS A 42 5.65 -2.02 8.62
N SER A 43 5.59 -2.81 7.56
CA SER A 43 4.64 -2.63 6.47
C SER A 43 3.28 -3.25 6.78
N PRO A 44 2.20 -2.77 6.12
CA PRO A 44 0.89 -3.39 6.24
C PRO A 44 0.89 -4.90 5.97
N ASN A 45 1.65 -5.37 4.97
CA ASN A 45 1.76 -6.80 4.66
C ASN A 45 2.42 -7.59 5.79
N GLU A 46 3.48 -7.08 6.40
CA GLU A 46 4.15 -7.74 7.52
C GLU A 46 3.23 -7.85 8.73
N VAL A 47 2.52 -6.77 9.07
CA VAL A 47 1.55 -6.77 10.17
C VAL A 47 0.42 -7.75 9.88
N PHE A 48 -0.09 -7.77 8.64
CA PHE A 48 -1.13 -8.71 8.24
C PHE A 48 -0.66 -10.17 8.33
N ALA A 49 0.56 -10.47 7.89
CA ALA A 49 1.14 -11.81 7.99
C ALA A 49 1.28 -12.27 9.46
N LEU A 50 1.73 -11.38 10.35
CA LEU A 50 1.80 -11.65 11.79
C LEU A 50 0.42 -11.93 12.38
N LEU A 51 -0.58 -11.12 12.03
CA LEU A 51 -1.95 -11.33 12.50
C LEU A 51 -2.53 -12.67 12.03
N LEU A 52 -2.22 -13.09 10.81
CA LEU A 52 -2.62 -14.41 10.32
C LEU A 52 -1.91 -15.54 11.07
N SER A 53 -0.61 -15.41 11.37
CA SER A 53 0.10 -16.45 12.13
C SER A 53 -0.47 -16.62 13.54
N TYR A 54 -0.89 -15.55 14.21
CA TYR A 54 -1.50 -15.64 15.54
C TYR A 54 -2.93 -16.19 15.54
N ARG A 55 -3.66 -16.08 14.42
CA ARG A 55 -5.03 -16.59 14.31
C ARG A 55 -5.11 -18.05 13.84
N CYS A 56 -4.02 -18.56 13.27
CA CYS A 56 -3.92 -19.95 12.82
C CYS A 56 -3.28 -20.89 13.87
N THR A 57 -3.02 -20.38 15.08
CA THR A 57 -2.62 -21.13 16.29
C THR A 57 -3.74 -21.10 17.31
#